data_AF-A0A1S2PK42-F1
#
_entry.id   AF-A0A1S2PK42-F1
#
_cell.length_a   1.000
_cell.length_b   1.000
_cell.length_c   1.000
_cell.angle_alpha   90.00
_cell.angle_beta   90.00
_cell.angle_gamma   90.00
#
_symmetry.space_group_name_H-M   'P 1'
#
loop_
_entity.id
_entity.type
_entity.pdbx_description
1 polymer ?
#
loop_
_entity_poly.entity_id
_entity_poly.type
_entity_poly.pdbx_seq_one_letter_code
_entity_poly.pdbx_strand_id
1 'polypeptide(L)'
;MLITQSPLALAAIVVTHIVLDRYRAAKYLVWARNLLAPASRRVKWADAQVNQGSPVTVPSGLANALVIVADNTVHLAINAAAPAWWG
;
A
#
# COMPACT_ATOMS: atom_id res chain seq x y z
N MET A 1 24.24 6.93 6.08
CA MET A 1 23.39 7.62 7.07
C MET A 1 22.07 6.88 7.16
N LEU A 2 21.58 6.58 8.36
CA LEU A 2 20.25 6.01 8.57
C LEU A 2 19.24 7.16 8.76
N ILE A 3 17.99 6.95 8.36
CA ILE A 3 16.90 7.94 8.47
C ILE A 3 16.65 8.33 9.94
N THR A 4 16.98 7.45 10.89
CA THR A 4 16.99 7.72 12.33
C THR A 4 18.03 6.82 13.01
N GLN A 5 18.48 7.20 14.22
CA GLN A 5 19.34 6.38 15.08
C GLN A 5 18.54 5.58 16.12
N SER A 6 17.22 5.79 16.22
CA SER A 6 16.35 5.04 17.14
C SER A 6 16.18 3.60 16.65
N PRO A 7 16.64 2.59 17.42
CA PRO A 7 16.51 1.18 17.02
C PRO A 7 15.05 0.74 16.89
N LEU A 8 14.15 1.31 17.71
CA LEU A 8 12.71 1.01 17.65
C LEU A 8 12.08 1.55 16.36
N ALA A 9 12.40 2.78 15.97
CA ALA A 9 11.91 3.35 14.73
C ALA A 9 12.44 2.59 13.51
N LEU A 10 13.73 2.19 13.52
CA LEU A 10 14.31 1.36 12.47
C LEU A 10 13.65 -0.02 12.39
N ALA A 11 13.42 -0.68 13.52
CA ALA A 11 12.74 -1.96 13.57
C ALA A 11 11.32 -1.86 12.99
N ALA A 12 10.56 -0.82 13.37
CA ALA A 12 9.24 -0.57 12.81
C ALA A 12 9.28 -0.41 11.28
N ILE A 13 10.16 0.45 10.78
CA ILE A 13 10.35 0.68 9.34
C ILE A 13 10.67 -0.63 8.61
N VAL A 14 11.67 -1.38 9.06
CA VAL A 14 12.12 -2.61 8.39
C VAL A 14 11.01 -3.67 8.39
N VAL A 15 10.37 -3.90 9.53
CA VAL A 15 9.32 -4.91 9.65
C VAL A 15 8.14 -4.57 8.75
N THR A 16 7.70 -3.30 8.73
CA THR A 16 6.58 -2.92 7.87
C THR A 16 6.94 -3.03 6.39
N HIS A 17 8.17 -2.69 5.98
CA HIS A 17 8.59 -2.82 4.59
C HIS A 17 8.51 -4.28 4.13
N ILE A 18 9.07 -5.20 4.93
CA ILE A 18 9.05 -6.64 4.62
C ILE A 18 7.60 -7.13 4.45
N VAL A 19 6.70 -6.75 5.36
CA VAL A 19 5.30 -7.19 5.31
C VAL A 19 4.59 -6.62 4.08
N LEU A 20 4.72 -5.31 3.83
CA LEU A 20 4.05 -4.64 2.72
C LEU A 20 4.51 -5.23 1.37
N ASP A 21 5.81 -5.41 1.19
CA ASP A 21 6.41 -5.92 -0.05
C ASP A 21 6.08 -7.39 -0.27
N ARG A 22 6.21 -8.23 0.77
CA ARG A 22 6.01 -9.68 0.66
C ARG A 22 4.57 -10.03 0.31
N TYR A 23 3.61 -9.35 0.92
CA TYR A 23 2.18 -9.60 0.69
C TYR A 23 1.58 -8.70 -0.38
N ARG A 24 2.37 -7.78 -0.95
CA ARG A 24 1.94 -6.74 -1.88
C ARG A 24 0.70 -6.03 -1.36
N ALA A 25 0.75 -5.62 -0.09
CA ALA A 25 -0.41 -5.18 0.67
C ALA A 25 -1.12 -3.95 0.06
N ALA A 26 -0.39 -3.15 -0.72
CA ALA A 26 -0.91 -1.99 -1.43
C ALA A 26 -2.10 -2.29 -2.35
N LYS A 27 -2.24 -3.52 -2.88
CA LYS A 27 -3.43 -3.92 -3.66
C LYS A 27 -4.74 -3.84 -2.84
N TYR A 28 -4.69 -4.07 -1.53
CA TYR A 28 -5.85 -3.96 -0.66
C TYR A 28 -6.23 -2.49 -0.44
N LEU A 29 -5.26 -1.59 -0.37
CA LEU A 29 -5.50 -0.14 -0.31
C LEU A 29 -6.14 0.36 -1.60
N VAL A 30 -5.64 -0.10 -2.75
CA VAL A 30 -6.25 0.22 -4.06
C VAL A 30 -7.70 -0.27 -4.13
N TRP A 31 -7.98 -1.48 -3.61
CA TRP A 31 -9.35 -1.99 -3.53
C TRP A 31 -10.24 -1.22 -2.54
N ALA A 32 -9.73 -0.91 -1.35
CA ALA A 32 -10.45 -0.13 -0.34
C ALA A 32 -10.87 1.23 -0.89
N ARG A 33 -10.04 1.85 -1.72
CA ARG A 33 -10.36 3.08 -2.46
C ARG A 33 -11.61 2.91 -3.34
N ASN A 34 -11.84 1.74 -3.93
CA ASN A 34 -13.02 1.48 -4.76
C ASN A 34 -14.30 1.41 -3.93
N LEU A 35 -14.22 1.16 -2.61
CA LEU A 35 -15.38 1.16 -1.71
C LEU A 35 -15.94 2.57 -1.48
N LEU A 36 -15.11 3.60 -1.73
CA LEU A 36 -15.54 5.01 -1.72
C LEU A 36 -16.44 5.35 -2.92
N ALA A 37 -16.45 4.52 -3.98
CA ALA A 37 -17.37 4.70 -5.09
C ALA A 37 -18.82 4.37 -4.70
N PRO A 38 -19.82 4.90 -5.43
CA PRO A 38 -21.22 4.51 -5.24
C PRO A 38 -21.42 3.00 -5.35
N ALA A 39 -22.42 2.46 -4.62
CA ALA A 39 -22.63 1.03 -4.48
C ALA A 39 -22.71 0.26 -5.82
N SER A 40 -23.28 0.88 -6.86
CA SER A 40 -23.38 0.31 -8.21
C SER A 40 -22.05 0.10 -8.92
N ARG A 41 -20.97 0.75 -8.47
CA ARG A 41 -19.62 0.69 -9.05
C ARG A 41 -18.60 -0.01 -8.15
N ARG A 42 -19.01 -0.52 -6.98
CA ARG A 42 -18.11 -1.23 -6.06
C ARG A 42 -17.79 -2.60 -6.63
N VAL A 43 -16.51 -2.94 -6.64
CA VAL A 43 -16.02 -4.24 -7.12
C VAL A 43 -15.71 -5.13 -5.94
N LYS A 44 -16.12 -6.40 -6.01
CA LYS A 44 -15.83 -7.39 -4.96
C LYS A 44 -14.32 -7.66 -4.93
N TRP A 45 -13.80 -7.94 -3.74
CA TRP A 45 -12.38 -8.27 -3.57
C TRP A 45 -11.95 -9.46 -4.46
N ALA A 46 -12.82 -10.46 -4.58
CA ALA A 46 -12.58 -11.65 -5.41
C ALA A 46 -12.21 -11.31 -6.86
N ASP A 47 -12.83 -10.26 -7.42
CA ASP A 47 -12.62 -9.81 -8.80
C ASP A 47 -11.50 -8.75 -8.89
N ALA A 48 -11.33 -7.93 -7.86
CA ALA A 48 -10.30 -6.88 -7.86
C ALA A 48 -8.89 -7.45 -7.63
N GLN A 49 -8.76 -8.53 -6.86
CA GLN A 49 -7.46 -9.10 -6.50
C GLN A 49 -6.68 -9.63 -7.70
N VAL A 50 -7.38 -10.07 -8.76
CA VAL A 50 -6.74 -10.58 -9.98
C VAL A 50 -6.11 -9.45 -10.80
N ASN A 51 -6.55 -8.21 -10.61
CA ASN A 51 -6.03 -7.02 -11.29
C ASN A 51 -5.57 -5.95 -10.30
N GLN A 52 -4.72 -6.35 -9.35
CA GLN A 52 -3.99 -5.41 -8.49
C GLN A 52 -4.89 -4.51 -7.61
N GLY A 53 -6.05 -5.02 -7.20
CA GLY A 53 -7.03 -4.26 -6.43
C GLY A 53 -7.89 -3.32 -7.29
N SER A 54 -7.67 -3.29 -8.61
CA SER A 54 -8.48 -2.54 -9.57
C SER A 54 -9.51 -3.45 -10.25
N PRO A 55 -10.61 -2.89 -10.79
CA PRO A 55 -11.52 -3.65 -11.65
C PRO A 55 -10.79 -4.26 -12.86
N VAL A 56 -11.25 -5.41 -13.35
CA VAL A 56 -10.66 -6.08 -14.53
C VAL A 56 -10.77 -5.26 -15.83
N THR A 57 -11.67 -4.28 -15.86
CA THR A 57 -11.83 -3.32 -16.96
C THR A 57 -10.70 -2.28 -17.02
N VAL A 58 -9.91 -2.13 -15.95
CA VAL A 58 -8.75 -1.24 -15.93
C VAL A 58 -7.56 -1.94 -16.60
N PRO A 59 -6.89 -1.30 -17.57
CA PRO A 59 -5.69 -1.87 -18.19
C PRO A 59 -4.65 -2.28 -17.14
N SER A 60 -4.10 -3.48 -17.25
CA SER A 60 -3.21 -4.08 -16.26
C SER A 60 -1.97 -3.23 -15.95
N GLY A 61 -1.42 -2.53 -16.95
CA GLY A 61 -0.31 -1.60 -16.77
C GLY A 61 -0.65 -0.43 -15.83
N LEU A 62 -1.85 0.15 -15.96
CA LEU A 62 -2.33 1.22 -15.09
C LEU A 62 -2.64 0.71 -13.68
N ALA A 63 -3.25 -0.48 -13.58
CA ALA A 63 -3.51 -1.12 -12.30
C ALA A 63 -2.21 -1.41 -11.52
N ASN A 64 -1.17 -1.86 -12.23
CA ASN A 64 0.15 -2.07 -11.65
C ASN A 64 0.83 -0.76 -11.24
N ALA A 65 0.79 0.27 -12.10
CA ALA A 65 1.34 1.58 -11.79
C ALA A 65 0.69 2.18 -10.52
N LEU A 66 -0.63 2.05 -10.39
CA LEU A 66 -1.34 2.52 -9.20
C LEU A 66 -0.92 1.79 -7.93
N VAL A 67 -0.72 0.46 -7.99
CA VAL A 67 -0.20 -0.28 -6.83
C VAL A 67 1.21 0.15 -6.46
N ILE A 68 2.10 0.39 -7.43
CA ILE A 68 3.45 0.89 -7.17
C ILE A 68 3.39 2.26 -6.46
N VAL A 69 2.56 3.17 -6.94
CA VAL A 69 2.37 4.48 -6.31
C VAL A 69 1.81 4.34 -4.89
N ALA A 70 0.79 3.50 -4.70
CA ALA A 70 0.19 3.26 -3.40
C ALA A 70 1.19 2.65 -2.41
N ASP A 71 1.98 1.67 -2.85
CA ASP A 71 3.00 1.01 -2.06
C ASP A 71 4.08 1.99 -1.59
N ASN A 72 4.69 2.73 -2.52
CA ASN A 72 5.67 3.76 -2.21
C ASN A 72 5.12 4.84 -1.26
N THR A 73 3.84 5.21 -1.41
CA THR A 73 3.20 6.19 -0.53
C THR A 73 3.11 5.69 0.90
N VAL A 74 2.74 4.42 1.11
CA VAL A 74 2.68 3.82 2.45
C VAL A 74 4.05 3.73 3.07
N HIS A 75 5.06 3.31 2.31
CA HIS A 75 6.45 3.24 2.79
C HIS A 75 6.96 4.62 3.23
N LEU A 76 6.72 5.66 2.43
CA LEU A 76 7.07 7.03 2.78
C LEU A 76 6.33 7.51 4.04
N ALA A 77 5.03 7.21 4.16
CA ALA A 77 4.25 7.56 5.33
C ALA A 77 4.81 6.91 6.61
N ILE A 78 5.20 5.63 6.54
CA ILE A 78 5.81 4.93 7.68
C ILE A 78 7.19 5.47 8.00
N ASN A 79 8.01 5.75 6.98
CA ASN A 79 9.34 6.34 7.16
C ASN A 79 9.29 7.73 7.82
N ALA A 80 8.23 8.49 7.58
CA ALA A 80 7.99 9.77 8.25
C ALA A 80 7.39 9.59 9.66
N ALA A 81 6.44 8.66 9.82
CA ALA A 81 5.76 8.41 11.08
C ALA A 81 6.69 7.81 12.14
N ALA A 82 7.40 6.72 11.83
CA ALA A 82 8.16 5.97 12.83
C ALA A 82 9.18 6.84 13.60
N PRO A 83 9.96 7.74 12.97
CA PRO A 83 10.80 8.69 13.70
C PRO A 83 10.02 9.75 14.48
N ALA A 84 8.84 10.20 14.02
CA ALA A 84 8.05 11.19 14.76
C ALA A 84 7.46 10.63 16.07
N TRP A 85 7.20 9.33 16.14
CA TRP A 85 6.66 8.66 17.32
C TRP A 85 7.72 8.06 18.26
N TRP A 86 8.88 7.64 17.72
CA TRP A 86 9.90 6.90 18.48
C TRP A 86 11.34 7.44 18.30
N GLY A 87 11.53 8.55 17.59
CA GLY A 87 12.79 9.28 17.48
C GLY A 87 12.88 10.41 18.49
#